data_AF-A0A8H6D3S5-F1
#
_entry.id   AF-A0A8H6D3S5-F1
#
_cell.length_a   1.000
_cell.length_b   1.000
_cell.length_c   1.000
_cell.angle_alpha   90.00
_cell.angle_beta   90.00
_cell.angle_gamma   90.00
#
_symmetry.space_group_name_H-M   'P 1'
#
loop_
_entity.id
_entity.type
_entity.pdbx_description
1 polymer ?
#
loop_
_entity_poly.entity_id
_entity_poly.type
_entity_poly.pdbx_seq_one_letter_code
_entity_poly.pdbx_strand_id
1 'polypeptide(L)'
;MTGLATYTDAIVTLRPSQLQKLESLGLYYNSPEPAIICIECGFAINPTRAPRHPGDKHHIPKSARRGLKPLIYSLNLPNPETLPLRPNGSPPHPNLTVYKGSACKHCGLRSISEKVLLAHVKSKHSKDIKLAARQQTRHWLSDHIQQGLSFQSWSANDIRRSWIITDNNPSRGSLSCSTLLQACPDAVKLLAQKLFADECARLGGVEGSRTRRYDNAAP
;
A
#
# COMPACT_ATOMS: atom_id res chain seq x y z
N MET A 1 -16.27 -32.86 0.78
CA MET A 1 -16.43 -32.72 2.25
C MET A 1 -15.26 -31.92 2.78
N THR A 2 -15.43 -30.60 2.98
CA THR A 2 -14.51 -29.75 3.75
C THR A 2 -15.36 -28.63 4.32
N GLY A 3 -15.62 -28.71 5.62
CA GLY A 3 -16.54 -27.84 6.34
C GLY A 3 -16.09 -26.39 6.32
N LEU A 4 -16.98 -25.52 5.86
CA LEU A 4 -16.97 -24.09 6.19
C LEU A 4 -17.24 -24.00 7.69
N ALA A 5 -16.19 -23.82 8.49
CA ALA A 5 -16.33 -23.44 9.89
C ALA A 5 -16.98 -22.05 9.91
N THR A 6 -18.29 -22.00 10.12
CA THR A 6 -19.02 -20.79 10.45
C THR A 6 -18.50 -20.30 11.79
N TYR A 7 -17.64 -19.28 11.74
CA TYR A 7 -17.15 -18.56 12.92
C TYR A 7 -18.31 -17.72 13.46
N THR A 8 -19.26 -18.36 14.15
CA THR A 8 -20.25 -17.68 14.98
C THR A 8 -19.56 -17.28 16.27
N ASP A 9 -18.70 -16.27 16.20
CA ASP A 9 -18.31 -15.51 17.37
C ASP A 9 -19.50 -14.63 17.75
N ALA A 10 -20.07 -14.88 18.93
CA ALA A 10 -20.92 -13.91 19.58
C ALA A 10 -20.12 -12.60 19.65
N ILE A 11 -20.59 -11.56 18.96
CA ILE A 11 -19.99 -10.23 19.05
C ILE A 11 -20.00 -9.85 20.53
N VAL A 12 -18.82 -9.84 21.16
CA VAL A 12 -18.68 -9.43 22.55
C VAL A 12 -18.92 -7.93 22.59
N THR A 13 -20.14 -7.55 22.96
CA THR A 13 -20.51 -6.14 23.14
C THR A 13 -20.07 -5.70 24.53
N LEU A 14 -19.01 -4.90 24.58
CA LEU A 14 -18.57 -4.23 25.79
C LEU A 14 -19.63 -3.23 26.27
N ARG A 15 -19.82 -3.14 27.59
CA ARG A 15 -20.66 -2.09 28.19
C ARG A 15 -20.03 -0.72 27.95
N PRO A 16 -20.82 0.37 27.85
CA PRO A 16 -20.29 1.71 27.65
C PRO A 16 -19.22 2.12 28.67
N SER A 17 -19.40 1.75 29.95
CA SER A 17 -18.42 2.03 31.00
C SER A 17 -17.09 1.27 30.82
N GLN A 18 -17.11 0.09 30.19
CA GLN A 18 -15.90 -0.66 29.86
C GLN A 18 -15.17 -0.05 28.67
N LEU A 19 -15.91 0.40 27.65
CA LEU A 19 -15.34 1.13 26.51
C LEU A 19 -14.68 2.44 26.96
N GLN A 20 -15.40 3.26 27.72
CA GLN A 20 -14.87 4.49 28.29
C GLN A 20 -13.62 4.23 29.14
N LYS A 21 -13.59 3.10 29.85
CA LYS A 21 -12.41 2.71 30.63
C LYS A 21 -11.20 2.43 29.73
N LEU A 22 -11.38 1.70 28.64
CA LEU A 22 -10.31 1.44 27.66
C LEU A 22 -9.84 2.74 27.02
N GLU A 23 -10.76 3.60 26.58
CA GLU A 23 -10.45 4.89 25.95
C GLU A 23 -9.64 5.81 26.89
N SER A 24 -10.01 5.87 28.18
CA SER A 24 -9.26 6.63 29.20
C SER A 24 -7.82 6.16 29.41
N LEU A 25 -7.48 4.97 28.91
CA LEU A 25 -6.16 4.36 28.99
C LEU A 25 -5.44 4.33 27.63
N GLY A 26 -5.98 5.00 26.61
CA GLY A 26 -5.44 5.00 25.25
C GLY A 26 -5.58 3.65 24.54
N LEU A 27 -6.56 2.84 24.95
CA LEU A 27 -6.84 1.53 24.39
C LEU A 27 -8.15 1.56 23.60
N TYR A 28 -8.16 0.90 22.45
CA TYR A 28 -9.32 0.74 21.59
C TYR A 28 -9.64 -0.74 21.42
N TYR A 29 -10.90 -1.12 21.59
CA TYR A 29 -11.39 -2.47 21.28
C TYR A 29 -11.87 -2.51 19.83
N ASN A 30 -11.25 -3.37 19.01
CA ASN A 30 -11.63 -3.57 17.62
C ASN A 30 -12.69 -4.66 17.47
N SER A 31 -13.59 -4.46 16.51
CA SER A 31 -14.58 -5.41 16.01
C SER A 31 -14.72 -5.16 14.49
N PRO A 32 -14.82 -6.20 13.64
CA PRO A 32 -15.09 -7.60 13.97
C PRO A 32 -13.88 -8.44 14.37
N GLU A 33 -12.64 -8.03 14.09
CA GLU A 33 -11.44 -8.79 14.51
C GLU A 33 -11.11 -8.45 15.97
N PRO A 34 -11.45 -9.31 16.96
CA PRO A 34 -11.40 -8.94 18.36
C PRO A 34 -9.94 -8.71 18.80
N ALA A 35 -9.61 -7.45 19.06
CA ALA A 35 -8.26 -7.03 19.43
C ALA A 35 -8.29 -5.79 20.32
N ILE A 36 -7.26 -5.63 21.14
CA ILE A 36 -7.02 -4.39 21.89
C ILE A 36 -5.86 -3.67 21.23
N ILE A 37 -6.14 -2.50 20.67
CA ILE A 37 -5.19 -1.64 19.98
C ILE A 37 -4.78 -0.55 20.95
N CYS A 38 -3.48 -0.32 21.09
CA CYS A 38 -3.02 0.93 21.71
C CYS A 38 -3.00 2.02 20.64
N ILE A 39 -3.76 3.08 20.91
CA ILE A 39 -3.94 4.19 19.98
C ILE A 39 -2.62 4.93 19.77
N GLU A 40 -1.86 5.16 20.84
CA GLU A 40 -0.57 5.87 20.78
C GLU A 40 0.51 5.04 20.08
N CYS A 41 0.55 3.73 20.31
CA CYS A 41 1.52 2.84 19.68
C CYS A 41 1.14 2.45 18.24
N GLY A 42 -0.14 2.50 17.88
CA GLY A 42 -0.63 2.19 16.54
C GLY A 42 -0.60 0.70 16.17
N PHE A 43 -0.68 -0.21 17.14
CA PHE A 43 -0.74 -1.65 16.89
C PHE A 43 -1.58 -2.39 17.95
N ALA A 44 -2.04 -3.59 17.60
CA ALA A 44 -2.74 -4.50 18.49
C ALA A 44 -1.79 -5.16 19.50
N ILE A 45 -2.15 -5.12 20.78
CA ILE A 45 -1.34 -5.62 21.88
C ILE A 45 -1.75 -7.05 22.19
N ASN A 46 -0.77 -7.91 22.45
CA ASN A 46 -1.04 -9.25 22.95
C ASN A 46 -1.86 -9.18 24.27
N PRO A 47 -2.96 -9.94 24.42
CA PRO A 47 -3.84 -9.88 25.60
C PRO A 47 -3.12 -10.12 26.93
N THR A 48 -2.06 -10.92 26.94
CA THR A 48 -1.25 -11.16 28.15
C THR A 48 -0.45 -9.93 28.59
N ARG A 49 -0.11 -9.04 27.64
CA ARG A 49 0.65 -7.80 27.86
C ARG A 49 -0.25 -6.57 27.99
N ALA A 50 -1.44 -6.60 27.40
CA ALA A 50 -2.37 -5.46 27.36
C ALA A 50 -2.67 -4.84 28.74
N PRO A 51 -2.83 -5.57 29.86
CA PRO A 51 -3.06 -4.95 31.17
C PRO A 51 -1.87 -4.14 31.72
N ARG A 52 -0.65 -4.49 31.32
CA ARG A 52 0.59 -3.85 31.78
C ARG A 52 1.07 -2.76 30.83
N HIS A 53 0.82 -2.94 29.53
CA HIS A 53 1.28 -2.05 28.46
C HIS A 53 1.05 -0.55 28.73
N PRO A 54 -0.14 -0.07 29.16
CA PRO A 54 -0.33 1.36 29.42
C PRO A 54 0.58 1.90 30.52
N GLY A 55 0.92 1.07 31.51
CA GLY A 55 1.88 1.44 32.56
C GLY A 55 3.33 1.39 32.07
N ASP A 56 3.68 0.33 31.34
CA ASP A 56 5.06 0.06 30.91
C ASP A 56 5.52 0.98 29.77
N LYS A 57 4.60 1.42 28.89
CA LYS A 57 4.90 2.24 27.71
C LYS A 57 4.47 3.70 27.84
N HIS A 58 3.35 3.95 28.53
CA HIS A 58 2.75 5.28 28.62
C HIS A 58 2.73 5.84 30.04
N HIS A 59 3.44 5.20 30.98
CA HIS A 59 3.57 5.63 32.38
C HIS A 59 2.24 5.81 33.13
N ILE A 60 1.18 5.12 32.69
CA ILE A 60 -0.14 5.23 33.32
C ILE A 60 -0.11 4.53 34.70
N PRO A 61 -0.49 5.24 35.79
CA PRO A 61 -0.35 4.73 37.14
C PRO A 61 -1.23 3.50 37.39
N LYS A 62 -0.81 2.65 38.33
CA LYS A 62 -1.51 1.40 38.69
C LYS A 62 -2.95 1.64 39.16
N SER A 63 -3.21 2.76 39.85
CA SER A 63 -4.54 3.16 40.30
C SER A 63 -5.50 3.37 39.13
N ALA A 64 -5.07 4.09 38.09
CA ALA A 64 -5.84 4.30 36.88
C ALA A 64 -6.12 3.00 36.12
N ARG A 65 -5.21 2.01 36.17
CA ARG A 65 -5.37 0.70 35.51
C ARG A 65 -6.17 -0.33 36.32
N ARG A 66 -6.71 0.03 37.49
CA ARG A 66 -7.52 -0.87 38.32
C ARG A 66 -8.70 -1.42 37.50
N GLY A 67 -8.91 -2.74 37.57
CA GLY A 67 -9.98 -3.44 36.83
C GLY A 67 -9.66 -3.77 35.37
N LEU A 68 -8.56 -3.29 34.80
CA LEU A 68 -8.21 -3.58 33.40
C LEU A 68 -7.88 -5.07 33.17
N LYS A 69 -7.09 -5.68 34.05
CA LYS A 69 -6.69 -7.09 33.92
C LYS A 69 -7.88 -8.06 33.82
N PRO A 70 -8.86 -8.07 34.76
CA PRO A 70 -10.01 -8.94 34.64
C PRO A 70 -10.87 -8.61 33.42
N LEU A 71 -10.99 -7.32 33.02
CA LEU A 71 -11.69 -6.93 31.81
C LEU A 71 -11.07 -7.56 30.56
N ILE A 72 -9.76 -7.39 30.33
CA ILE A 72 -9.08 -7.96 29.16
C ILE A 72 -9.21 -9.48 29.11
N TYR A 73 -9.07 -10.16 30.26
CA TYR A 73 -9.17 -11.63 30.29
C TYR A 73 -10.60 -12.13 30.07
N SER A 74 -11.62 -11.38 30.51
CA SER A 74 -13.02 -11.73 30.23
C SER A 74 -13.38 -11.69 28.74
N LEU A 75 -12.59 -10.98 27.93
CA LEU A 75 -12.81 -10.86 26.49
C LEU A 75 -12.27 -12.05 25.67
N ASN A 76 -11.49 -12.96 26.26
CA ASN A 76 -10.91 -14.14 25.59
C ASN A 76 -10.27 -13.84 24.22
N LEU A 77 -9.56 -12.71 24.13
CA LEU A 77 -9.02 -12.21 22.87
C LEU A 77 -7.94 -13.14 22.29
N PRO A 78 -7.90 -13.33 20.96
CA PRO A 78 -6.81 -14.03 20.29
C PRO A 78 -5.50 -13.22 20.28
N ASN A 79 -4.40 -13.88 19.91
CA ASN A 79 -3.12 -13.20 19.69
C ASN A 79 -3.20 -12.37 18.39
N PRO A 80 -2.76 -11.10 18.37
CA PRO A 80 -2.71 -10.29 17.15
C PRO A 80 -1.99 -10.93 15.97
N GLU A 81 -0.96 -11.74 16.23
CA GLU A 81 -0.22 -12.46 15.18
C GLU A 81 -1.03 -13.57 14.52
N THR A 82 -2.08 -14.06 15.17
CA THR A 82 -2.98 -15.09 14.64
C THR A 82 -4.27 -14.53 14.04
N LEU A 83 -4.52 -13.23 14.19
CA LEU A 83 -5.70 -12.59 13.63
C LEU A 83 -5.74 -12.71 12.10
N PRO A 84 -6.94 -12.86 11.51
CA PRO A 84 -7.10 -12.80 10.07
C PRO A 84 -6.66 -11.44 9.54
N LEU A 85 -6.03 -11.43 8.37
CA LEU A 85 -5.67 -10.20 7.70
C LEU A 85 -6.92 -9.60 7.06
N ARG A 86 -7.04 -8.27 7.12
CA ARG A 86 -8.06 -7.58 6.35
C ARG A 86 -7.76 -7.73 4.85
N PRO A 87 -8.78 -7.75 3.97
CA PRO A 87 -8.57 -7.81 2.54
C PRO A 87 -7.69 -6.66 2.02
N ASN A 88 -6.86 -6.91 1.02
CA ASN A 88 -6.16 -5.82 0.33
C ASN A 88 -7.18 -4.87 -0.30
N GLY A 89 -6.92 -3.57 -0.23
CA GLY A 89 -7.86 -2.53 -0.64
C GLY A 89 -8.89 -2.17 0.45
N SER A 90 -8.72 -2.68 1.68
CA SER A 90 -9.53 -2.22 2.81
C SER A 90 -9.24 -0.76 3.15
N PRO A 91 -10.23 0.00 3.64
CA PRO A 91 -9.98 1.34 4.16
C PRO A 91 -9.02 1.29 5.34
N PRO A 92 -8.18 2.33 5.54
CA PRO A 92 -7.26 2.38 6.65
C PRO A 92 -8.00 2.28 7.98
N HIS A 93 -7.51 1.42 8.86
CA HIS A 93 -7.97 1.37 10.24
C HIS A 93 -7.47 2.61 11.00
N PRO A 94 -8.34 3.36 11.72
CA PRO A 94 -7.99 4.67 12.28
C PRO A 94 -6.90 4.60 13.35
N ASN A 95 -6.86 3.52 14.13
CA ASN A 95 -5.93 3.38 15.26
C ASN A 95 -4.67 2.54 14.94
N LEU A 96 -4.40 2.22 13.67
CA LEU A 96 -3.21 1.44 13.28
C LEU A 96 -2.22 2.29 12.47
N THR A 97 -0.93 2.08 12.71
CA THR A 97 0.13 2.76 11.96
C THR A 97 0.11 2.37 10.50
N VAL A 98 0.19 3.36 9.62
CA VAL A 98 0.36 3.17 8.18
C VAL A 98 1.85 3.17 7.84
N TYR A 99 2.31 2.11 7.17
CA TYR A 99 3.68 1.98 6.69
C TYR A 99 3.72 2.16 5.17
N LYS A 100 4.67 2.95 4.69
CA LYS A 100 4.96 3.05 3.25
C LYS A 100 5.96 1.98 2.86
N GLY A 101 5.69 1.28 1.77
CA GLY A 101 6.58 0.24 1.29
C GLY A 101 6.32 -0.13 -0.15
N SER A 102 6.74 -1.33 -0.50
CA SER A 102 6.61 -1.88 -1.85
C SER A 102 6.38 -3.38 -1.79
N ALA A 103 5.89 -3.94 -2.88
CA ALA A 103 5.65 -5.37 -3.02
C ALA A 103 6.24 -5.92 -4.32
N CYS A 104 6.68 -7.17 -4.32
CA CYS A 104 7.07 -7.88 -5.52
C CYS A 104 5.82 -8.19 -6.36
N LYS A 105 5.84 -7.86 -7.65
CA LYS A 105 4.72 -8.13 -8.58
C LYS A 105 4.51 -9.62 -8.88
N HIS A 106 5.54 -10.46 -8.65
CA HIS A 106 5.53 -11.87 -9.03
C HIS A 106 5.02 -12.81 -7.93
N CYS A 107 5.36 -12.53 -6.66
CA CYS A 107 5.02 -13.40 -5.54
C CYS A 107 4.33 -12.68 -4.37
N GLY A 108 4.15 -11.36 -4.46
CA GLY A 108 3.49 -10.58 -3.42
C GLY A 108 4.34 -10.35 -2.15
N LEU A 109 5.63 -10.72 -2.13
CA LEU A 109 6.52 -10.41 -1.00
C LEU A 109 6.56 -8.89 -0.76
N ARG A 110 6.41 -8.47 0.50
CA ARG A 110 6.32 -7.06 0.90
C ARG A 110 7.52 -6.64 1.71
N SER A 111 7.95 -5.41 1.52
CA SER A 111 9.00 -4.79 2.34
C SER A 111 8.88 -3.27 2.35
N ILE A 112 9.35 -2.67 3.43
CA ILE A 112 9.61 -1.23 3.49
C ILE A 112 10.93 -0.86 2.78
N SER A 113 11.82 -1.83 2.55
CA SER A 113 13.13 -1.61 1.93
C SER A 113 13.12 -2.08 0.47
N GLU A 114 13.32 -1.14 -0.45
CA GLU A 114 13.45 -1.47 -1.88
C GLU A 114 14.66 -2.36 -2.15
N LYS A 115 15.78 -2.16 -1.43
CA LYS A 115 16.99 -2.99 -1.58
C LYS A 115 16.69 -4.48 -1.33
N VAL A 116 15.89 -4.78 -0.30
CA VAL A 116 15.47 -6.16 0.02
C VAL A 116 14.65 -6.74 -1.11
N LEU A 117 13.74 -5.96 -1.70
CA LEU A 117 12.92 -6.41 -2.81
C LEU A 117 13.74 -6.61 -4.09
N LEU A 118 14.65 -5.70 -4.44
CA LEU A 118 15.52 -5.84 -5.61
C LEU A 118 16.37 -7.12 -5.52
N ALA A 119 16.99 -7.38 -4.36
CA ALA A 119 17.75 -8.60 -4.12
C ALA A 119 16.86 -9.86 -4.22
N HIS A 120 15.63 -9.78 -3.70
CA HIS A 120 14.65 -10.85 -3.81
C HIS A 120 14.25 -11.12 -5.27
N VAL A 121 13.85 -10.11 -6.04
CA VAL A 121 13.44 -10.28 -7.44
C VAL A 121 14.60 -10.84 -8.26
N LYS A 122 15.82 -10.32 -8.08
CA LYS A 122 17.01 -10.81 -8.79
C LYS A 122 17.30 -12.29 -8.50
N SER A 123 17.10 -12.74 -7.26
CA SER A 123 17.41 -14.12 -6.86
C SER A 123 16.28 -15.11 -7.15
N LYS A 124 15.01 -14.74 -6.94
CA LYS A 124 13.85 -15.64 -7.05
C LYS A 124 13.11 -15.54 -8.37
N HIS A 125 13.22 -14.41 -9.08
CA HIS A 125 12.47 -14.11 -10.31
C HIS A 125 13.39 -13.78 -11.50
N SER A 126 14.61 -14.34 -11.50
CA SER A 126 15.61 -14.08 -12.55
C SER A 126 15.17 -14.48 -13.96
N LYS A 127 14.33 -15.52 -14.08
CA LYS A 127 13.76 -15.98 -15.37
C LYS A 127 12.79 -14.95 -15.93
N ASP A 128 11.91 -14.42 -15.09
CA ASP A 128 10.90 -13.41 -15.46
C ASP A 128 11.58 -12.11 -15.90
N ILE A 129 12.64 -11.70 -15.20
CA ILE A 129 13.49 -10.56 -15.59
C ILE A 129 14.10 -10.76 -16.98
N LYS A 130 14.71 -11.92 -17.23
CA LYS A 130 15.34 -12.21 -18.53
C LYS A 130 14.34 -12.24 -19.68
N LEU A 131 13.13 -12.73 -19.42
CA LEU A 131 12.06 -12.74 -20.41
C LEU A 131 11.62 -11.31 -20.75
N ALA A 132 11.39 -10.46 -19.74
CA ALA A 132 11.02 -9.06 -19.93
C ALA A 132 12.11 -8.27 -20.68
N ALA A 133 13.38 -8.49 -20.33
CA ALA A 133 14.52 -7.85 -20.99
C ALA A 133 14.66 -8.21 -22.49
N ARG A 134 14.16 -9.37 -22.92
CA ARG A 134 14.14 -9.75 -24.35
C ARG A 134 13.01 -9.09 -25.13
N GLN A 135 11.93 -8.71 -24.45
CA GLN A 135 10.73 -8.14 -25.06
C GLN A 135 10.77 -6.60 -25.10
N GLN A 136 11.60 -5.96 -24.27
CA GLN A 136 11.62 -4.51 -24.12
C GLN A 136 13.04 -3.95 -24.25
N THR A 137 13.19 -2.87 -25.02
CA THR A 137 14.48 -2.20 -25.28
C THR A 137 15.07 -1.50 -24.05
N ARG A 138 14.23 -1.14 -23.07
CA ARG A 138 14.64 -0.58 -21.78
C ARG A 138 13.87 -1.26 -20.66
N HIS A 139 14.58 -2.05 -19.85
CA HIS A 139 14.00 -2.86 -18.78
C HIS A 139 14.78 -2.67 -17.48
N TRP A 140 14.11 -2.23 -16.41
CA TRP A 140 14.72 -2.00 -15.11
C TRP A 140 14.24 -3.00 -14.07
N LEU A 141 15.11 -3.36 -13.11
CA LEU A 141 14.73 -4.28 -12.03
C LEU A 141 13.57 -3.75 -11.18
N SER A 142 13.48 -2.43 -10.99
CA SER A 142 12.39 -1.79 -10.25
C SER A 142 11.03 -1.96 -10.94
N ASP A 143 10.98 -2.27 -12.24
CA ASP A 143 9.72 -2.52 -12.96
C ASP A 143 8.99 -3.77 -12.45
N HIS A 144 9.70 -4.66 -11.75
CA HIS A 144 9.13 -5.84 -11.10
C HIS A 144 8.68 -5.61 -9.66
N ILE A 145 8.80 -4.37 -9.17
CA ILE A 145 8.40 -3.94 -7.84
C ILE A 145 7.22 -2.98 -7.99
N GLN A 146 6.14 -3.23 -7.26
CA GLN A 146 5.06 -2.29 -7.10
C GLN A 146 5.41 -1.33 -5.96
N GLN A 147 5.79 -0.10 -6.33
CA GLN A 147 6.17 0.95 -5.38
C GLN A 147 4.97 1.77 -4.90
N GLY A 148 5.20 2.59 -3.87
CA GLY A 148 4.24 3.59 -3.40
C GLY A 148 3.01 2.99 -2.74
N LEU A 149 3.13 1.77 -2.19
CA LEU A 149 2.06 1.09 -1.48
C LEU A 149 2.03 1.52 -0.01
N SER A 150 0.82 1.63 0.52
CA SER A 150 0.55 1.87 1.93
C SER A 150 0.02 0.58 2.57
N PHE A 151 0.56 0.23 3.73
CA PHE A 151 0.28 -1.02 4.43
C PHE A 151 -0.14 -0.74 5.87
N GLN A 152 -0.99 -1.62 6.40
CA GLN A 152 -1.25 -1.73 7.84
C GLN A 152 -1.11 -3.18 8.28
N SER A 153 -0.79 -3.38 9.54
CA SER A 153 -0.64 -4.69 10.16
C SER A 153 -1.22 -4.64 11.58
N TRP A 154 -1.66 -5.80 12.09
CA TRP A 154 -2.08 -5.91 13.48
C TRP A 154 -0.91 -5.74 14.43
N SER A 155 0.23 -6.37 14.12
CA SER A 155 1.44 -6.34 14.93
C SER A 155 2.36 -5.18 14.55
N ALA A 156 3.17 -4.74 15.52
CA ALA A 156 4.18 -3.71 15.31
C ALA A 156 5.18 -4.12 14.22
N ASN A 157 5.34 -3.27 13.20
CA ASN A 157 6.33 -3.42 12.12
C ASN A 157 6.29 -4.78 11.36
N ASP A 158 5.14 -5.47 11.33
CA ASP A 158 4.99 -6.74 10.60
C ASP A 158 4.50 -6.51 9.16
N ILE A 159 5.41 -6.04 8.31
CA ILE A 159 5.11 -5.80 6.90
C ILE A 159 4.75 -7.08 6.13
N ARG A 160 5.20 -8.25 6.61
CA ARG A 160 4.94 -9.53 5.95
C ARG A 160 3.50 -9.97 6.16
N ARG A 161 2.96 -9.77 7.36
CA ARG A 161 1.55 -9.97 7.70
C ARG A 161 0.77 -8.66 7.70
N SER A 162 0.94 -7.89 6.63
CA SER A 162 0.19 -6.66 6.41
C SER A 162 -0.97 -6.86 5.43
N TRP A 163 -1.79 -5.83 5.22
CA TRP A 163 -2.68 -5.68 4.08
C TRP A 163 -2.44 -4.32 3.42
N ILE A 164 -2.71 -4.23 2.11
CA ILE A 164 -2.64 -2.97 1.37
C ILE A 164 -3.89 -2.16 1.71
N ILE A 165 -3.72 -0.90 2.09
CA ILE A 165 -4.84 0.02 2.30
C ILE A 165 -5.16 0.79 1.02
N THR A 166 -6.42 1.19 0.85
CA THR A 166 -6.77 2.17 -0.18
C THR A 166 -6.17 3.53 0.20
N ASP A 167 -5.44 4.13 -0.73
CA ASP A 167 -5.17 5.55 -0.66
C ASP A 167 -6.52 6.24 -0.91
N ASN A 168 -7.10 6.88 0.11
CA ASN A 168 -8.25 7.79 -0.07
C ASN A 168 -7.89 9.03 -0.90
N ASN A 169 -6.71 9.04 -1.52
CA ASN A 169 -6.28 10.05 -2.43
C ASN A 169 -6.60 9.62 -3.87
N PRO A 170 -7.69 10.12 -4.48
CA PRO A 170 -8.02 9.85 -5.88
C PRO A 170 -6.94 10.32 -6.87
N SER A 171 -5.90 11.05 -6.42
CA SER A 171 -4.82 11.56 -7.26
C SER A 171 -3.76 10.53 -7.66
N ARG A 172 -3.84 9.27 -7.21
CA ARG A 172 -2.88 8.21 -7.62
C ARG A 172 -3.50 7.09 -8.47
N GLY A 173 -4.70 7.32 -9.00
CA GLY A 173 -5.04 6.70 -10.27
C GLY A 173 -4.05 7.24 -11.29
N SER A 174 -3.35 6.35 -12.00
CA SER A 174 -2.67 6.69 -13.25
C SER A 174 -3.63 7.56 -14.07
N LEU A 175 -3.39 8.87 -14.10
CA LEU A 175 -4.14 9.75 -14.98
C LEU A 175 -3.85 9.23 -16.37
N SER A 176 -4.85 8.59 -16.97
CA SER A 176 -4.80 8.27 -18.40
C SER A 176 -4.45 9.58 -19.11
N CYS A 177 -3.46 9.57 -20.00
CA CYS A 177 -3.11 10.75 -20.80
C CYS A 177 -4.34 11.38 -21.47
N SER A 178 -5.42 10.62 -21.68
CA SER A 178 -6.70 11.11 -22.15
C SER A 178 -7.35 12.16 -21.25
N THR A 179 -7.23 12.06 -19.92
CA THR A 179 -7.88 12.97 -18.96
C THR A 179 -7.16 14.33 -18.87
N LEU A 180 -5.83 14.35 -19.01
CA LEU A 180 -5.05 15.60 -19.02
C LEU A 180 -5.28 16.42 -20.30
N LEU A 181 -5.64 15.78 -21.41
CA LEU A 181 -6.02 16.47 -22.65
C LEU A 181 -7.43 17.06 -22.59
N GLN A 182 -8.30 16.54 -21.73
CA GLN A 182 -9.68 17.02 -21.56
C GLN A 182 -9.76 18.31 -20.71
N ALA A 183 -8.75 18.60 -19.89
CA ALA A 183 -8.74 19.71 -18.94
C ALA A 183 -7.90 20.93 -19.40
N CYS A 184 -7.39 20.93 -20.63
CA CYS A 184 -6.74 22.12 -21.19
C CYS A 184 -7.81 23.11 -21.68
N PRO A 185 -7.79 24.39 -21.27
CA PRO A 185 -8.59 25.43 -21.89
C PRO A 185 -8.35 25.45 -23.39
N ASP A 186 -9.41 25.59 -24.20
CA ASP A 186 -9.35 25.50 -25.67
C ASP A 186 -8.25 26.37 -26.30
N ALA A 187 -7.92 27.50 -25.68
CA ALA A 187 -6.83 28.38 -26.09
C ALA A 187 -5.44 27.71 -26.08
N VAL A 188 -5.15 26.84 -25.11
CA VAL A 188 -3.87 26.11 -25.01
C VAL A 188 -3.79 25.02 -26.07
N LYS A 189 -4.91 24.35 -26.33
CA LYS A 189 -5.01 23.33 -27.38
C LYS A 189 -4.84 23.94 -28.78
N LEU A 190 -5.47 25.09 -29.03
CA LEU A 190 -5.33 25.84 -30.28
C LEU A 190 -3.91 26.36 -30.47
N LEU A 191 -3.26 26.84 -29.41
CA LEU A 191 -1.87 27.28 -29.47
C LEU A 191 -0.92 26.11 -29.79
N ALA A 192 -1.09 24.95 -29.14
CA ALA A 192 -0.28 23.77 -29.41
C ALA A 192 -0.46 23.25 -30.85
N GLN A 193 -1.70 23.24 -31.35
CA GLN A 193 -1.98 22.85 -32.74
C GLN A 193 -1.39 23.83 -33.75
N LYS A 194 -1.45 25.14 -33.48
CA LYS A 194 -0.84 26.16 -34.33
C LYS A 194 0.68 26.03 -34.38
N LEU A 195 1.34 25.88 -33.23
CA LEU A 195 2.79 25.70 -33.15
C LEU A 195 3.24 24.42 -33.88
N PHE A 196 2.45 23.35 -33.80
CA PHE A 196 2.73 22.12 -34.53
C PHE A 196 2.59 22.30 -36.05
N ALA A 197 1.55 22.99 -36.51
CA ALA A 197 1.35 23.29 -37.93
C ALA A 197 2.46 24.19 -38.50
N ASP A 198 2.86 25.22 -37.75
CA ASP A 198 3.94 26.12 -38.12
C ASP A 198 5.29 25.36 -38.22
N GLU A 199 5.55 24.44 -37.28
CA GLU A 199 6.76 23.61 -37.29
C GLU A 199 6.76 22.59 -38.44
N CYS A 200 5.61 21.97 -38.75
CA CYS A 200 5.46 21.10 -39.92
C CYS A 200 5.66 21.87 -41.24
N ALA A 201 5.16 23.10 -41.35
CA ALA A 201 5.37 23.95 -42.53
C ALA A 201 6.84 24.36 -42.68
N ARG A 202 7.52 24.65 -41.57
CA ARG A 202 8.96 24.95 -41.53
C ARG A 202 9.81 23.77 -41.99
N LEU A 203 9.43 22.54 -41.63
CA LEU A 203 10.16 21.32 -41.98
C LEU A 203 9.79 20.78 -43.38
N GLY A 204 8.57 20.99 -43.85
CA GLY A 204 8.14 20.61 -45.21
C GLY A 204 8.79 21.43 -46.34
N GLY A 205 9.39 22.59 -46.02
CA GLY A 205 10.16 23.40 -46.96
C GLY A 205 11.57 22.87 -47.25
N VAL A 206 12.03 21.80 -46.58
CA VAL A 206 13.42 21.29 -46.66
C VAL A 206 13.55 20.02 -47.52
N GLU A 207 12.47 19.55 -48.16
CA GLU A 207 12.51 18.39 -49.09
C GLU A 207 12.42 18.80 -50.58
N GLY A 208 12.79 20.03 -50.91
CA GLY A 208 12.68 20.57 -52.27
C GLY A 208 13.99 20.83 -53.02
N SER A 209 15.13 20.23 -52.67
CA SER A 209 16.40 20.53 -53.39
C SER A 209 17.52 19.48 -53.18
N ARG A 210 17.38 18.24 -53.66
CA ARG A 210 18.57 17.39 -53.94
C ARG A 210 18.33 16.18 -54.85
N THR A 211 17.88 16.42 -56.08
CA THR A 211 18.14 15.48 -57.19
C THR A 211 19.30 16.03 -58.04
N ARG A 212 20.53 15.66 -57.69
CA ARG A 212 21.65 15.67 -58.64
C ARG A 212 22.11 14.24 -58.88
N ARG A 213 21.99 13.85 -60.15
CA ARG A 213 22.55 12.66 -60.80
C ARG A 213 24.06 12.57 -60.59
N TYR A 214 24.54 11.34 -60.39
CA TYR A 214 25.80 10.70 -60.83
C TYR A 214 25.65 9.24 -60.37
N ASP A 215 25.99 8.15 -61.04
CA ASP A 215 26.47 7.78 -62.38
C ASP A 215 26.19 6.26 -62.49
N ASN A 216 26.24 5.66 -63.68
CA ASN A 216 27.12 4.51 -63.92
C ASN A 216 27.06 4.08 -65.38
N ALA A 217 28.22 4.23 -66.02
CA ALA A 217 28.60 3.63 -67.28
C ALA A 217 29.13 2.20 -67.09
N ALA A 218 29.19 1.49 -68.22
CA ALA A 218 29.93 0.26 -68.55
C ALA A 218 29.22 -1.09 -68.32
N PRO A 219 29.54 -2.12 -69.13
CA PRO A 219 30.56 -2.21 -70.17
C PRO A 219 30.05 -2.11 -71.62
#